data_AF-A0A6P0F5Z5-F1
#
_entry.id   AF-A0A6P0F5Z5-F1
#
_cell.length_a   1.000
_cell.length_b   1.000
_cell.length_c   1.000
_cell.angle_alpha   90.00
_cell.angle_beta   90.00
_cell.angle_gamma   90.00
#
_symmetry.space_group_name_H-M   'P 1'
#
loop_
_entity.id
_entity.type
_entity.pdbx_description
1 polymer ?
#
loop_
_entity_poly.entity_id
_entity_poly.type
_entity_poly.pdbx_seq_one_letter_code
_entity_poly.pdbx_strand_id
1 'polypeptide(L)' 'MFDDPAPDAGGAVVDTGAPLAVRMRPRGLDEVVGQTHLLGPRAPLRRLV' A
#
# COMPACT_ATOMS: atom_id res chain seq x y z
N MET A 1 6.34 22.55 19.43
CA MET A 1 7.31 22.44 18.32
C MET A 1 7.42 20.95 18.04
N PHE A 2 6.60 20.44 17.13
CA PHE A 2 6.57 19.01 16.79
C PHE A 2 7.31 18.88 15.46
N ASP A 3 8.53 18.37 15.53
CA ASP A 3 9.19 17.77 14.40
C ASP A 3 8.73 16.31 14.37
N ASP A 4 7.95 15.95 13.36
CA ASP A 4 7.53 14.56 13.11
C ASP A 4 8.31 14.10 11.87
N PRO A 5 9.36 13.27 12.02
CA PRO A 5 10.04 12.72 10.86
C PRO A 5 9.06 11.77 10.19
N ALA A 6 8.48 12.22 9.08
CA ALA A 6 7.63 11.39 8.23
C ALA A 6 8.38 10.07 7.97
N PRO A 7 7.86 8.92 8.41
CA PRO A 7 8.53 7.65 8.16
C PRO A 7 8.63 7.45 6.66
N ASP A 8 9.86 7.31 6.22
CA ASP A 8 10.28 6.94 4.88
C ASP A 8 9.32 5.92 4.27
N ALA A 9 8.61 6.38 3.24
CA ALA A 9 7.71 5.57 2.45
C ALA A 9 8.50 4.44 1.79
N GLY A 10 8.35 3.22 2.30
CA GLY A 10 8.57 1.98 1.54
C GLY A 10 9.68 1.03 2.01
N GLY A 11 10.42 1.36 3.07
CA GLY A 11 11.52 0.51 3.57
C GLY A 11 11.11 -0.52 4.61
N ALA A 12 9.95 -1.16 4.50
CA ALA A 12 9.57 -2.16 5.50
C ALA A 12 10.54 -3.34 5.44
N VAL A 13 11.21 -3.63 6.57
CA VAL A 13 12.08 -4.80 6.72
C VAL A 13 11.32 -6.03 6.25
N VAL A 14 11.74 -6.59 5.12
CA VAL A 14 11.12 -7.78 4.54
C VAL A 14 11.56 -8.95 5.39
N ASP A 15 10.66 -9.46 6.22
CA ASP A 15 10.90 -10.69 6.95
C ASP A 15 11.08 -11.84 5.96
N THR A 16 12.31 -12.33 5.84
CA THR A 16 12.70 -13.43 4.95
C THR A 16 12.15 -14.77 5.40
N GLY A 17 11.75 -14.91 6.67
CA GLY A 17 11.03 -16.08 7.18
C GLY A 17 9.54 -16.07 6.84
N ALA A 18 8.99 -14.92 6.42
CA ALA A 18 7.58 -14.81 6.09
C ALA A 18 7.25 -15.41 4.71
N PRO A 19 6.05 -16.01 4.53
CA PRO A 19 5.60 -16.50 3.24
C PRO A 19 5.61 -15.42 2.15
N LEU A 20 5.86 -15.80 0.90
CA LEU A 20 5.95 -14.88 -0.24
C LEU A 20 4.75 -13.93 -0.33
N ALA A 21 3.54 -14.43 -0.13
CA ALA A 21 2.32 -13.62 -0.21
C ALA A 21 2.29 -12.49 0.82
N VAL A 22 2.83 -12.72 2.02
CA VAL A 22 2.92 -11.69 3.08
C VAL A 22 3.92 -10.61 2.67
N ARG A 23 5.04 -11.02 2.06
CA ARG A 23 6.09 -10.12 1.59
C ARG A 23 5.65 -9.26 0.41
N MET A 24 4.72 -9.76 -0.41
CA MET A 24 4.15 -9.08 -1.57
C MET A 24 2.88 -8.27 -1.27
N ARG A 25 2.56 -8.05 0.02
CA ARG A 25 1.39 -7.25 0.39
C ARG A 25 1.56 -5.81 -0.14
N PRO A 26 0.60 -5.32 -0.96
CA PRO A 26 0.67 -3.97 -1.49
C PRO A 26 0.55 -2.94 -0.36
N ARG A 27 1.34 -1.88 -0.44
CA ARG A 27 1.42 -0.77 0.53
C ARG A 27 0.42 0.33 0.22
N GLY A 28 -0.10 0.36 -1.01
CA GLY A 28 -1.11 1.30 -1.46
C GLY A 28 -2.04 0.68 -2.50
N LEU A 29 -3.15 1.36 -2.76
CA LEU A 29 -4.16 0.88 -3.71
C LEU A 29 -3.65 0.86 -5.17
N ASP A 30 -2.67 1.68 -5.52
CA ASP A 30 -2.13 1.73 -6.89
C ASP A 30 -1.32 0.47 -7.27
N GLU A 31 -0.79 -0.24 -6.28
CA GLU A 31 -0.04 -1.48 -6.46
C GLU A 31 -0.95 -2.71 -6.67
N VAL A 32 -2.28 -2.56 -6.49
CA VAL A 32 -3.24 -3.65 -6.63
C VAL A 32 -3.59 -3.88 -8.10
N VAL A 33 -3.18 -5.03 -8.63
CA VAL A 33 -3.40 -5.41 -10.03
C VAL A 33 -4.77 -6.05 -10.23
N GLY A 34 -5.43 -5.74 -11.35
CA GLY A 34 -6.66 -6.43 -11.81
C GLY A 34 -7.98 -5.90 -11.24
N GLN A 35 -7.95 -4.88 -10.38
CA GLN A 35 -9.14 -4.35 -9.71
C GLN A 35 -9.65 -3.02 -10.31
N THR A 36 -9.75 -2.94 -11.64
CA THR A 36 -10.13 -1.70 -12.35
C THR A 36 -11.51 -1.16 -11.97
N HIS A 37 -12.49 -2.03 -11.72
CA HIS A 37 -13.84 -1.60 -11.34
C HIS A 37 -13.90 -1.01 -9.92
N LEU A 38 -12.98 -1.39 -9.03
CA LEU A 38 -12.90 -0.91 -7.65
C LEU A 38 -11.89 0.23 -7.45
N LEU A 39 -10.87 0.32 -8.31
CA LEU A 39 -9.73 1.25 -8.20
C LEU A 39 -9.61 2.22 -9.37
N GLY A 40 -10.57 2.22 -10.30
CA GLY A 40 -10.63 3.19 -11.38
C GLY A 40 -10.82 4.64 -10.88
N PRO A 41 -10.61 5.65 -11.74
CA PRO A 41 -10.65 7.08 -11.36
C PRO A 41 -11.96 7.56 -10.73
N ARG A 42 -13.08 6.86 -10.98
CA ARG A 42 -14.40 7.17 -10.41
C ARG A 42 -14.88 6.12 -9.39
N ALA A 43 -14.04 5.15 -9.06
CA ALA A 43 -14.44 4.02 -8.23
C ALA A 43 -14.54 4.43 -6.76
N PRO A 44 -15.46 3.81 -6.00
CA PRO A 44 -15.80 4.26 -4.65
C PRO A 44 -14.62 4.15 -3.67
N LEU A 45 -13.77 3.11 -3.79
CA LEU A 45 -12.67 2.89 -2.84
C LEU A 45 -11.58 3.98 -2.92
N ARG A 46 -11.38 4.61 -4.08
CA ARG A 46 -10.43 5.73 -4.21
C ARG A 46 -10.93 7.05 -3.62
N ARG A 47 -12.23 7.17 -3.30
CA ARG A 47 -12.82 8.40 -2.75
C ARG A 47 -12.95 8.40 -1.23
N LEU A 48 -12.69 7.26 -0.58
CA LEU A 48 -12.89 7.06 0.85
C LEU A 48 -11.60 7.16 1.67
N VAL A 49 -10.47 7.47 1.03
CA VAL A 49 -9.14 7.63 1.65
C VAL A 49 -8.64 9.05 1.53
#